data_AF-A0A3G2USH9-F1
#
_entry.id   AF-A0A3G2USH9-F1
#
_cell.length_a   1.000
_cell.length_b   1.000
_cell.length_c   1.000
_cell.angle_alpha   90.00
_cell.angle_beta   90.00
_cell.angle_gamma   90.00
#
_symmetry.space_group_name_H-M   'P 1'
#
loop_
_entity.id
_entity.type
_entity.pdbx_description
1 polymer ?
#
loop_
_entity_poly.entity_id
_entity_poly.type
_entity_poly.pdbx_seq_one_letter_code
_entity_poly.pdbx_strand_id
1 'polypeptide(L)'
;MSYYRAEDLCTLKQVAAKPGKPDFATLKALPLPQWRGQHAEFTGPGIYGVFLDDRLFYIGLYAGKKHQPFSGTVFERWLKHITCHIVRSPDIAFAANKMRVILDTLDGAASRGLAACLPGGRDSQALPTEHALLGGASCTPNKVRFADLNPELLTQDPETLIKRFSFVYVQWPREDIGRIDPAAPAPSIWVKAHWLASVERKLIQDFRPICNAQTEPGSERSDVDPATFEESLKMALEAKVAAAHVAPPPAVAPEDLSLIEEDEEDLAEPNAEIFVDHAPAANRTQVETLLEDLRQACPGAWEVNCTDTPDIRIHLKQPVAGTKVLLTLSPNFRGQTEASAAICEYLGFEAGTNTGARLRTTFRFDPARHGPADLFALAGVTLQRILERHGDA
;
A
#
# COMPACT_ATOMS: atom_id res chain seq x y z
N MET A 1 -17.08 7.50 -16.19
CA MET A 1 -16.08 6.76 -16.99
C MET A 1 -15.42 5.80 -16.03
N SER A 2 -15.28 4.52 -16.38
CA SER A 2 -14.69 3.51 -15.46
C SER A 2 -13.35 2.98 -15.96
N TYR A 3 -12.92 3.40 -17.15
CA TYR A 3 -11.66 3.01 -17.78
C TYR A 3 -10.63 4.14 -17.70
N TYR A 4 -9.40 3.79 -17.34
CA TYR A 4 -8.30 4.74 -17.13
C TYR A 4 -7.00 4.21 -17.72
N ARG A 5 -6.28 5.03 -18.50
CA ARG A 5 -4.90 4.72 -18.91
C ARG A 5 -3.95 5.09 -17.76
N ALA A 6 -2.94 4.26 -17.50
CA ALA A 6 -2.05 4.48 -16.36
C ALA A 6 -1.19 5.74 -16.52
N GLU A 7 -0.79 6.08 -17.75
CA GLU A 7 -0.01 7.27 -18.09
C GLU A 7 -0.74 8.60 -17.79
N ASP A 8 -2.07 8.59 -17.81
CA ASP A 8 -2.89 9.75 -17.47
C ASP A 8 -2.96 9.97 -15.96
N LEU A 9 -2.68 8.94 -15.17
CA LEU A 9 -2.85 8.94 -13.71
C LEU A 9 -1.51 9.06 -12.96
N CYS A 10 -0.50 8.33 -13.40
CA CYS A 10 0.76 8.15 -12.69
C CYS A 10 1.97 8.14 -13.62
N THR A 11 3.14 8.23 -13.01
CA THR A 11 4.43 8.10 -13.67
C THR A 11 5.25 6.98 -13.03
N LEU A 12 6.13 6.37 -13.81
CA LEU A 12 7.13 5.42 -13.32
C LEU A 12 8.47 6.13 -13.13
N LYS A 13 9.00 6.04 -11.91
CA LYS A 13 10.31 6.59 -11.55
C LYS A 13 11.32 5.46 -11.41
N GLN A 14 12.42 5.58 -12.15
CA GLN A 14 13.61 4.76 -11.95
C GLN A 14 14.28 5.10 -10.60
N VAL A 15 14.55 4.09 -9.80
CA VAL A 15 15.24 4.16 -8.52
C VAL A 15 16.28 3.04 -8.42
N ALA A 16 17.23 3.16 -7.50
CA ALA A 16 18.16 2.07 -7.25
C ALA A 16 17.43 0.85 -6.65
N ALA A 17 17.83 -0.35 -7.06
CA ALA A 17 17.43 -1.57 -6.38
C ALA A 17 17.96 -1.54 -4.93
N LYS A 18 17.18 -2.04 -3.98
CA LYS A 18 17.65 -2.17 -2.60
C LYS A 18 18.68 -3.30 -2.50
N PRO A 19 19.63 -3.24 -1.55
CA PRO A 19 20.53 -4.36 -1.27
C PRO A 19 19.77 -5.67 -1.06
N GLY A 20 20.25 -6.76 -1.66
CA GLY A 20 19.60 -8.08 -1.61
C GLY A 20 18.37 -8.23 -2.51
N LYS A 21 18.15 -7.29 -3.45
CA LYS A 21 17.10 -7.37 -4.49
C LYS A 21 17.72 -7.49 -5.89
N PRO A 22 16.98 -8.01 -6.88
CA PRO A 22 17.45 -8.06 -8.27
C PRO A 22 17.67 -6.68 -8.87
N ASP A 23 18.61 -6.57 -9.81
CA ASP A 23 18.94 -5.31 -10.49
C ASP A 23 17.78 -4.74 -11.33
N PHE A 24 16.77 -5.55 -11.67
CA PHE A 24 15.56 -5.07 -12.35
C PHE A 24 14.51 -4.46 -11.40
N ALA A 25 14.65 -4.65 -10.07
CA ALA A 25 13.72 -4.17 -9.04
C ALA A 25 13.91 -2.67 -8.75
N THR A 26 13.71 -1.86 -9.78
CA THR A 26 14.17 -0.46 -9.87
C THR A 26 13.07 0.56 -10.16
N LEU A 27 11.79 0.20 -10.03
CA LEU A 27 10.68 1.08 -10.36
C LEU A 27 9.81 1.43 -9.16
N LYS A 28 9.40 2.69 -9.08
CA LYS A 28 8.29 3.14 -8.22
C LYS A 28 7.24 3.83 -9.09
N ALA A 29 5.98 3.45 -8.91
CA ALA A 29 4.86 4.19 -9.46
C ALA A 29 4.50 5.34 -8.51
N LEU A 30 4.31 6.54 -9.07
CA LEU A 30 3.97 7.74 -8.32
C LEU A 30 2.77 8.44 -8.96
N PRO A 31 1.81 8.93 -8.17
CA PRO A 31 0.67 9.68 -8.70
C PRO A 31 1.15 11.00 -9.34
N LEU A 32 0.57 11.37 -10.48
CA LEU A 32 0.76 12.72 -11.03
C LEU A 32 0.17 13.76 -10.07
N PRO A 33 0.69 15.00 -10.04
CA PRO A 33 0.30 16.02 -9.06
C PRO A 33 -1.22 16.24 -8.94
N GLN A 34 -1.94 16.26 -10.07
CA GLN A 34 -3.39 16.47 -10.10
C GLN A 34 -4.21 15.32 -9.52
N TRP A 35 -3.63 14.11 -9.46
CA TRP A 35 -4.27 12.89 -8.96
C TRP A 35 -3.84 12.53 -7.53
N ARG A 36 -3.07 13.40 -6.87
CA ARG A 36 -2.76 13.24 -5.44
C ARG A 36 -4.00 13.52 -4.59
N GLY A 37 -4.10 12.87 -3.44
CA GLY A 37 -5.23 12.99 -2.52
C GLY A 37 -6.43 12.12 -2.89
N GLN A 38 -7.59 12.46 -2.32
CA GLN A 38 -8.84 11.72 -2.54
C GLN A 38 -9.64 12.31 -3.70
N HIS A 39 -9.94 11.46 -4.69
CA HIS A 39 -10.76 11.80 -5.84
C HIS A 39 -12.00 10.91 -5.82
N ALA A 40 -13.18 11.49 -5.99
CA ALA A 40 -14.45 10.77 -5.85
C ALA A 40 -14.53 9.53 -6.75
N GLU A 41 -13.89 9.58 -7.91
CA GLU A 41 -13.79 8.51 -8.92
C GLU A 41 -13.01 7.28 -8.45
N PHE A 42 -12.10 7.46 -7.48
CA PHE A 42 -11.19 6.42 -6.99
C PHE A 42 -11.43 6.06 -5.51
N THR A 43 -12.35 6.75 -4.85
CA THR A 43 -12.56 6.65 -3.40
C THR A 43 -13.76 5.77 -3.04
N GLY A 44 -13.55 4.90 -2.05
CA GLY A 44 -14.57 3.99 -1.55
C GLY A 44 -14.59 2.63 -2.23
N PRO A 45 -15.50 1.73 -1.85
CA PRO A 45 -15.40 0.32 -2.16
C PRO A 45 -15.72 0.02 -3.62
N GLY A 46 -15.16 -1.06 -4.17
CA GLY A 46 -15.39 -1.47 -5.55
C GLY A 46 -14.49 -2.62 -5.99
N ILE A 47 -14.58 -2.95 -7.28
CA ILE A 47 -13.72 -3.96 -7.92
C ILE A 47 -13.02 -3.32 -9.10
N TYR A 48 -11.76 -3.67 -9.30
CA TYR A 48 -10.94 -3.22 -10.40
C TYR A 48 -10.32 -4.37 -11.19
N GLY A 49 -10.08 -4.10 -12.47
CA GLY A 49 -9.24 -4.92 -13.34
C GLY A 49 -7.96 -4.17 -13.70
N VAL A 50 -6.86 -4.90 -13.86
CA VAL A 50 -5.57 -4.37 -14.32
C VAL A 50 -5.19 -5.04 -15.62
N PHE A 51 -4.80 -4.23 -16.59
CA PHE A 51 -4.55 -4.63 -17.97
C PHE A 51 -3.13 -4.27 -18.40
N LEU A 52 -2.54 -5.14 -19.23
CA LEU A 52 -1.28 -4.90 -19.92
C LEU A 52 -1.56 -5.10 -21.42
N ASP A 53 -1.31 -4.07 -22.22
CA ASP A 53 -1.64 -4.03 -23.66
C ASP A 53 -3.11 -4.39 -23.93
N ASP A 54 -4.00 -3.81 -23.10
CA ASP A 54 -5.44 -4.05 -23.13
C ASP A 54 -5.84 -5.54 -22.94
N ARG A 55 -5.01 -6.33 -22.24
CA ARG A 55 -5.33 -7.69 -21.80
C ARG A 55 -5.38 -7.78 -20.29
N LEU A 56 -6.49 -8.31 -19.77
CA LEU A 56 -6.68 -8.49 -18.33
C LEU A 56 -5.65 -9.49 -17.77
N PHE A 57 -4.89 -9.07 -16.77
CA PHE A 57 -3.94 -9.95 -16.09
C PHE A 57 -4.15 -10.02 -14.57
N TYR A 58 -4.98 -9.15 -13.99
CA TYR A 58 -5.34 -9.18 -12.57
C TYR A 58 -6.72 -8.58 -12.32
N ILE A 59 -7.45 -9.15 -11.36
CA ILE A 59 -8.68 -8.60 -10.78
C ILE A 59 -8.43 -8.42 -9.28
N GLY A 60 -8.86 -7.30 -8.73
CA GLY A 60 -8.82 -7.07 -7.30
C GLY A 60 -10.03 -6.29 -6.81
N LEU A 61 -10.31 -6.39 -5.51
CA LEU A 61 -11.25 -5.53 -4.82
C LEU A 61 -10.56 -4.45 -3.99
N TYR A 62 -11.30 -3.40 -3.69
CA TYR A 62 -10.91 -2.35 -2.76
C TYR A 62 -12.08 -2.08 -1.82
N ALA A 63 -11.83 -2.03 -0.51
CA ALA A 63 -12.87 -1.89 0.50
C ALA A 63 -12.69 -0.63 1.39
N GLY A 64 -11.90 0.34 0.91
CA GLY A 64 -11.54 1.55 1.66
C GLY A 64 -10.52 1.30 2.78
N LYS A 65 -10.47 2.22 3.75
CA LYS A 65 -9.64 2.10 4.96
C LYS A 65 -10.35 1.24 6.01
N LYS A 66 -9.56 0.64 6.93
CA LYS A 66 -10.02 -0.30 7.98
C LYS A 66 -11.33 0.16 8.64
N HIS A 67 -11.34 1.40 9.11
CA HIS A 67 -12.47 2.01 9.81
C HIS A 67 -13.34 2.94 8.96
N GLN A 68 -12.99 3.16 7.69
CA GLN A 68 -13.70 4.06 6.78
C GLN A 68 -13.77 3.45 5.37
N PRO A 69 -14.76 2.60 5.09
CA PRO A 69 -14.82 1.83 3.86
C PRO A 69 -15.06 2.69 2.60
N PHE A 70 -15.56 3.91 2.79
CA PHE A 70 -15.77 4.90 1.74
C PHE A 70 -14.67 5.98 1.70
N SER A 71 -13.52 5.75 2.32
CA SER A 71 -12.36 6.63 2.26
C SER A 71 -11.14 5.93 1.67
N GLY A 72 -10.03 6.68 1.53
CA GLY A 72 -8.84 6.23 0.82
C GLY A 72 -9.04 6.20 -0.70
N THR A 73 -8.08 5.63 -1.41
CA THR A 73 -8.13 5.54 -2.87
C THR A 73 -7.67 4.18 -3.37
N VAL A 74 -8.42 3.59 -4.32
CA VAL A 74 -7.99 2.37 -5.04
C VAL A 74 -6.66 2.60 -5.78
N PHE A 75 -6.33 3.87 -6.04
CA PHE A 75 -5.13 4.24 -6.75
C PHE A 75 -3.85 3.77 -6.05
N GLU A 76 -3.83 3.73 -4.72
CA GLU A 76 -2.72 3.14 -3.94
C GLU A 76 -2.47 1.67 -4.30
N ARG A 77 -3.53 0.90 -4.59
CA ARG A 77 -3.43 -0.48 -5.07
C ARG A 77 -2.85 -0.53 -6.47
N TRP A 78 -3.32 0.32 -7.37
CA TRP A 78 -2.84 0.37 -8.75
C TRP A 78 -1.36 0.67 -8.85
N LEU A 79 -0.86 1.66 -8.08
CA LEU A 79 0.56 1.98 -8.03
C LEU A 79 1.41 0.78 -7.60
N LYS A 80 0.96 0.03 -6.58
CA LYS A 80 1.61 -1.22 -6.18
C LYS A 80 1.56 -2.24 -7.30
N HIS A 81 0.41 -2.46 -7.93
CA HIS A 81 0.23 -3.47 -8.98
C HIS A 81 1.10 -3.24 -10.21
N ILE A 82 1.23 -1.98 -10.69
CA ILE A 82 2.07 -1.66 -11.85
C ILE A 82 3.51 -2.16 -11.66
N THR A 83 4.05 -2.08 -10.44
CA THR A 83 5.46 -2.37 -10.16
C THR A 83 5.68 -3.74 -9.51
N CYS A 84 4.82 -4.17 -8.60
CA CYS A 84 4.93 -5.47 -7.92
C CYS A 84 4.50 -6.65 -8.81
N HIS A 85 3.47 -6.50 -9.66
CA HIS A 85 3.00 -7.62 -10.50
C HIS A 85 4.01 -8.01 -11.59
N ILE A 86 4.87 -7.08 -11.97
CA ILE A 86 5.98 -7.31 -12.91
C ILE A 86 7.33 -7.44 -12.19
N VAL A 87 7.30 -7.59 -10.86
CA VAL A 87 8.47 -7.74 -9.97
C VAL A 87 9.55 -6.65 -10.07
N ARG A 88 9.18 -5.44 -10.49
CA ARG A 88 10.11 -4.30 -10.61
C ARG A 88 10.10 -3.34 -9.43
N SER A 89 9.24 -3.55 -8.44
CA SER A 89 9.28 -2.72 -7.23
C SER A 89 10.54 -3.02 -6.38
N PRO A 90 11.26 -2.02 -5.86
CA PRO A 90 12.33 -2.25 -4.88
C PRO A 90 11.79 -2.81 -3.56
N ASP A 91 10.46 -2.75 -3.37
CA ASP A 91 9.73 -3.17 -2.19
C ASP A 91 9.07 -4.56 -2.37
N ILE A 92 9.37 -5.30 -3.45
CA ILE A 92 8.86 -6.68 -3.63
C ILE A 92 9.30 -7.59 -2.48
N ALA A 93 8.41 -8.36 -1.88
CA ALA A 93 8.77 -9.37 -0.88
C ALA A 93 7.86 -10.58 -1.04
N PHE A 94 8.34 -11.73 -0.57
CA PHE A 94 7.66 -13.00 -0.69
C PHE A 94 7.59 -13.70 0.67
N ALA A 95 6.44 -14.32 0.95
CA ALA A 95 6.36 -15.30 2.02
C ALA A 95 7.28 -16.49 1.69
N ALA A 96 7.94 -17.06 2.70
CA ALA A 96 8.96 -18.08 2.49
C ALA A 96 8.43 -19.30 1.72
N ASN A 97 7.20 -19.74 2.01
CA ASN A 97 6.53 -20.81 1.26
C ASN A 97 6.32 -20.46 -0.22
N LYS A 98 5.94 -19.22 -0.55
CA LYS A 98 5.77 -18.76 -1.93
C LYS A 98 7.12 -18.67 -2.65
N MET A 99 8.17 -18.23 -1.98
CA MET A 99 9.53 -18.24 -2.53
C MET A 99 10.00 -19.66 -2.85
N ARG A 100 9.74 -20.66 -1.98
CA ARG A 100 10.06 -22.07 -2.29
C ARG A 100 9.39 -22.52 -3.58
N VAL A 101 8.08 -22.24 -3.74
CA VAL A 101 7.35 -22.57 -4.98
C VAL A 101 8.01 -21.93 -6.20
N ILE A 102 8.41 -20.65 -6.13
CA ILE A 102 9.10 -19.97 -7.23
C ILE A 102 10.41 -20.68 -7.58
N LEU A 103 11.24 -21.00 -6.58
CA LEU A 103 12.53 -21.65 -6.77
C LEU A 103 12.40 -23.10 -7.27
N ASP A 104 11.34 -23.80 -6.90
CA ASP A 104 11.12 -25.20 -7.30
C ASP A 104 10.48 -25.31 -8.70
N THR A 105 9.65 -24.34 -9.11
CA THR A 105 8.75 -24.51 -10.28
C THR A 105 8.99 -23.55 -11.44
N LEU A 106 9.65 -22.41 -11.25
CA LEU A 106 9.78 -21.38 -12.29
C LEU A 106 11.22 -21.19 -12.76
N ASP A 107 11.48 -21.15 -14.06
CA ASP A 107 12.83 -20.95 -14.63
C ASP A 107 12.86 -19.88 -15.73
N GLY A 108 12.22 -18.73 -15.49
CA GLY A 108 12.35 -17.57 -16.37
C GLY A 108 13.37 -16.56 -15.86
N ALA A 109 13.43 -15.42 -16.54
CA ALA A 109 14.39 -14.35 -16.24
C ALA A 109 14.16 -13.71 -14.87
N ALA A 110 12.89 -13.51 -14.48
CA ALA A 110 12.53 -12.95 -13.19
C ALA A 110 12.87 -13.93 -12.06
N SER A 111 12.45 -15.20 -12.18
CA SER A 111 12.72 -16.21 -11.15
C SER A 111 14.22 -16.48 -10.96
N ARG A 112 15.01 -16.52 -12.04
CA ARG A 112 16.46 -16.63 -11.95
C ARG A 112 17.11 -15.41 -11.30
N GLY A 113 16.64 -14.21 -11.60
CA GLY A 113 17.13 -12.99 -10.94
C GLY A 113 16.85 -12.97 -9.45
N LEU A 114 15.67 -13.44 -9.03
CA LEU A 114 15.33 -13.62 -7.61
C LEU A 114 16.25 -14.64 -6.94
N ALA A 115 16.45 -15.81 -7.57
CA ALA A 115 17.34 -16.85 -7.07
C ALA A 115 18.79 -16.36 -6.91
N ALA A 116 19.29 -15.59 -7.88
CA ALA A 116 20.66 -15.05 -7.84
C ALA A 116 20.93 -14.10 -6.67
N CYS A 117 19.89 -13.50 -6.09
CA CYS A 117 20.02 -12.67 -4.90
C CYS A 117 20.08 -13.46 -3.58
N LEU A 118 19.72 -14.75 -3.60
CA LEU A 118 19.68 -15.59 -2.41
C LEU A 118 21.02 -16.31 -2.20
N PRO A 119 21.51 -16.43 -0.95
CA PRO A 119 22.77 -17.13 -0.66
C PRO A 119 22.79 -18.59 -1.15
N GLY A 120 21.65 -19.28 -1.11
CA GLY A 120 21.49 -20.66 -1.60
C GLY A 120 21.10 -20.77 -3.08
N GLY A 121 21.01 -19.66 -3.81
CA GLY A 121 20.59 -19.66 -5.21
C GLY A 121 19.17 -20.21 -5.38
N ARG A 122 19.06 -21.33 -6.09
CA ARG A 122 17.80 -22.06 -6.34
C ARG A 122 17.43 -23.10 -5.30
N ASP A 123 18.30 -23.39 -4.32
CA ASP A 123 17.99 -24.38 -3.29
C ASP A 123 16.89 -23.86 -2.34
N SER A 124 15.65 -24.35 -2.53
CA SER A 124 14.47 -23.96 -1.77
C SER A 124 14.52 -24.39 -0.30
N GLN A 125 15.39 -25.34 0.05
CA GLN A 125 15.62 -25.77 1.43
C GLN A 125 16.66 -24.90 2.13
N ALA A 126 17.49 -24.17 1.37
CA ALA A 126 18.52 -23.27 1.89
C ALA A 126 18.05 -21.81 2.01
N LEU A 127 16.74 -21.57 2.14
CA LEU A 127 16.23 -20.22 2.37
C LEU A 127 16.70 -19.68 3.74
N PRO A 128 17.29 -18.47 3.79
CA PRO A 128 17.67 -17.86 5.06
C PRO A 128 16.43 -17.47 5.88
N THR A 129 16.60 -17.39 7.21
CA THR A 129 15.54 -16.91 8.11
C THR A 129 15.19 -15.44 7.86
N GLU A 130 16.20 -14.61 7.57
CA GLU A 130 16.05 -13.19 7.28
C GLU A 130 16.73 -12.85 5.96
N HIS A 131 16.00 -12.20 5.05
CA HIS A 131 16.55 -11.70 3.79
C HIS A 131 15.64 -10.61 3.23
N ALA A 132 16.19 -9.69 2.44
CA ALA A 132 15.43 -8.59 1.88
C ALA A 132 14.21 -9.08 1.06
N LEU A 133 14.33 -10.17 0.29
CA LEU A 133 13.22 -10.78 -0.47
C LEU A 133 12.20 -11.54 0.38
N LEU A 134 12.43 -11.73 1.68
CA LEU A 134 11.57 -12.49 2.58
C LEU A 134 10.95 -11.57 3.64
N GLY A 135 9.79 -11.95 4.21
CA GLY A 135 9.15 -11.22 5.31
C GLY A 135 8.02 -10.25 4.91
N GLY A 136 7.49 -10.39 3.70
CA GLY A 136 6.23 -9.76 3.29
C GLY A 136 5.58 -10.58 2.20
N ALA A 137 4.29 -10.43 1.94
CA ALA A 137 3.56 -11.29 0.99
C ALA A 137 3.07 -10.55 -0.28
N SER A 138 3.59 -9.33 -0.51
CA SER A 138 3.23 -8.46 -1.65
C SER A 138 3.34 -9.09 -3.05
N CYS A 139 4.16 -10.15 -3.19
CA CYS A 139 4.33 -10.89 -4.44
C CYS A 139 4.04 -12.40 -4.30
N THR A 140 3.43 -12.98 -5.33
CA THR A 140 3.02 -14.39 -5.41
C THR A 140 3.74 -15.11 -6.56
N PRO A 141 3.76 -16.45 -6.59
CA PRO A 141 4.36 -17.20 -7.70
C PRO A 141 3.74 -16.85 -9.07
N ASN A 142 2.43 -16.59 -9.11
CA ASN A 142 1.73 -16.21 -10.33
C ASN A 142 2.21 -14.87 -10.89
N LYS A 143 2.55 -13.89 -10.04
CA LYS A 143 3.14 -12.61 -10.47
C LYS A 143 4.55 -12.81 -11.06
N VAL A 144 5.37 -13.69 -10.47
CA VAL A 144 6.69 -14.03 -11.02
C VAL A 144 6.55 -14.75 -12.35
N ARG A 145 5.62 -15.70 -12.47
CA ARG A 145 5.33 -16.41 -13.71
C ARG A 145 4.89 -15.44 -14.81
N PHE A 146 4.05 -14.46 -14.49
CA PHE A 146 3.66 -13.41 -15.42
C PHE A 146 4.87 -12.61 -15.93
N ALA A 147 5.77 -12.21 -15.04
CA ALA A 147 7.00 -11.52 -15.42
C ALA A 147 7.95 -12.42 -16.26
N ASP A 148 8.03 -13.71 -15.95
CA ASP A 148 8.82 -14.68 -16.73
C ASP A 148 8.28 -14.88 -18.16
N LEU A 149 6.95 -14.80 -18.34
CA LEU A 149 6.29 -14.88 -19.65
C LEU A 149 6.37 -13.56 -20.45
N ASN A 150 6.72 -12.46 -19.81
CA ASN A 150 6.86 -11.13 -20.42
C ASN A 150 8.23 -10.53 -20.04
N PRO A 151 9.34 -11.18 -20.44
CA PRO A 151 10.68 -10.82 -19.97
C PRO A 151 11.10 -9.40 -20.37
N GLU A 152 10.50 -8.83 -21.42
CA GLU A 152 10.76 -7.46 -21.84
C GLU A 152 10.37 -6.42 -20.78
N LEU A 153 9.38 -6.74 -19.92
CA LEU A 153 8.93 -5.85 -18.84
C LEU A 153 10.06 -5.54 -17.86
N LEU A 154 10.99 -6.49 -17.64
CA LEU A 154 12.12 -6.37 -16.72
C LEU A 154 13.13 -5.31 -17.15
N THR A 155 13.21 -5.03 -18.45
CA THR A 155 14.23 -4.14 -19.03
C THR A 155 13.66 -2.90 -19.69
N GLN A 156 12.36 -2.86 -19.96
CA GLN A 156 11.71 -1.75 -20.65
C GLN A 156 11.85 -0.43 -19.88
N ASP A 157 12.01 0.67 -20.61
CA ASP A 157 12.12 1.99 -20.01
C ASP A 157 10.80 2.43 -19.34
N PRO A 158 10.84 3.26 -18.29
CA PRO A 158 9.66 3.66 -17.54
C PRO A 158 8.58 4.37 -18.38
N GLU A 159 8.97 5.18 -19.36
CA GLU A 159 8.04 6.01 -20.16
C GLU A 159 7.26 5.17 -21.17
N THR A 160 7.89 4.17 -21.78
CA THR A 160 7.20 3.24 -22.67
C THR A 160 6.37 2.25 -21.85
N LEU A 161 6.88 1.79 -20.71
CA LEU A 161 6.22 0.77 -19.89
C LEU A 161 4.89 1.25 -19.32
N ILE A 162 4.82 2.47 -18.81
CA ILE A 162 3.58 2.98 -18.19
C ILE A 162 2.41 3.03 -19.17
N LYS A 163 2.69 3.22 -20.47
CA LYS A 163 1.65 3.31 -21.50
C LYS A 163 0.94 2.00 -21.82
N ARG A 164 1.58 0.89 -21.44
CA ARG A 164 1.02 -0.45 -21.62
C ARG A 164 -0.04 -0.77 -20.58
N PHE A 165 -0.08 -0.03 -19.47
CA PHE A 165 -1.03 -0.30 -18.38
C PHE A 165 -2.32 0.48 -18.52
N SER A 166 -3.42 -0.19 -18.22
CA SER A 166 -4.73 0.44 -18.04
C SER A 166 -5.51 -0.23 -16.91
N PHE A 167 -6.55 0.46 -16.44
CA PHE A 167 -7.37 0.06 -15.32
C PHE A 167 -8.85 0.18 -15.67
N VAL A 168 -9.65 -0.72 -15.11
CA VAL A 168 -11.10 -0.55 -14.99
C VAL A 168 -11.46 -0.49 -13.53
N TYR A 169 -12.32 0.45 -13.11
CA TYR A 169 -12.87 0.52 -11.75
C TYR A 169 -14.36 0.73 -11.74
N VAL A 170 -15.08 -0.10 -10.99
CA VAL A 170 -16.51 0.08 -10.75
C VAL A 170 -16.74 0.09 -9.23
N GLN A 171 -17.24 1.22 -8.75
CA GLN A 171 -17.50 1.47 -7.34
C GLN A 171 -18.84 0.90 -6.90
N TRP A 172 -18.88 0.46 -5.64
CA TRP A 172 -20.12 0.24 -4.92
C TRP A 172 -20.80 1.60 -4.62
N PRO A 173 -22.14 1.72 -4.73
CA PRO A 173 -22.84 2.99 -4.53
C PRO A 173 -22.61 3.60 -3.13
N ARG A 174 -22.39 4.91 -3.07
CA ARG A 174 -22.02 5.61 -1.81
C ARG A 174 -23.19 5.77 -0.85
N GLU A 175 -24.41 5.82 -1.38
CA GLU A 175 -25.66 5.84 -0.62
C GLU A 175 -25.82 4.64 0.31
N ASP A 176 -25.12 3.53 0.05
CA ASP A 176 -25.21 2.30 0.84
C ASP A 176 -24.37 2.32 2.12
N ILE A 177 -23.63 3.40 2.41
CA ILE A 177 -22.83 3.51 3.64
C ILE A 177 -23.64 3.25 4.92
N GLY A 178 -24.92 3.65 4.95
CA GLY A 178 -25.82 3.42 6.09
C GLY A 178 -26.30 1.98 6.25
N ARG A 179 -25.97 1.08 5.32
CA ARG A 179 -26.34 -0.34 5.34
C ARG A 179 -25.23 -1.23 5.92
N ILE A 180 -24.07 -0.66 6.22
CA ILE A 180 -22.99 -1.38 6.91
C ILE A 180 -23.42 -1.61 8.35
N ASP A 181 -23.17 -2.80 8.88
CA ASP A 181 -23.43 -3.10 10.29
C ASP A 181 -22.63 -2.13 11.19
N PRO A 182 -23.30 -1.25 11.96
CA PRO A 182 -22.61 -0.30 12.83
C PRO A 182 -21.86 -0.98 13.98
N ALA A 183 -22.15 -2.25 14.27
CA ALA A 183 -21.44 -3.05 15.28
C ALA A 183 -20.19 -3.75 14.72
N ALA A 184 -19.94 -3.69 13.40
CA ALA A 184 -18.76 -4.29 12.81
C ALA A 184 -17.48 -3.59 13.30
N PRO A 185 -16.53 -4.32 13.94
CA PRO A 185 -15.30 -3.71 14.47
C PRO A 185 -14.37 -3.18 13.37
N ALA A 186 -14.45 -3.78 12.17
CA ALA A 186 -13.76 -3.36 10.97
C ALA A 186 -14.77 -3.27 9.80
N PRO A 187 -15.40 -2.10 9.59
CA PRO A 187 -16.40 -1.89 8.53
C PRO A 187 -15.93 -2.27 7.12
N SER A 188 -14.65 -2.08 6.80
CA SER A 188 -14.08 -2.49 5.50
C SER A 188 -14.03 -4.01 5.30
N ILE A 189 -13.68 -4.78 6.34
CA ILE A 189 -13.75 -6.25 6.33
C ILE A 189 -15.18 -6.70 6.07
N TRP A 190 -16.15 -6.07 6.74
CA TRP A 190 -17.57 -6.35 6.53
C TRP A 190 -17.97 -6.07 5.06
N VAL A 191 -17.59 -4.92 4.51
CA VAL A 191 -17.86 -4.58 3.10
C VAL A 191 -17.22 -5.60 2.16
N LYS A 192 -15.95 -5.96 2.40
CA LYS A 192 -15.25 -6.96 1.60
C LYS A 192 -16.00 -8.30 1.62
N ALA A 193 -16.36 -8.79 2.79
CA ALA A 193 -17.05 -10.06 2.98
C ALA A 193 -18.45 -10.11 2.36
N HIS A 194 -19.26 -9.09 2.62
CA HIS A 194 -20.69 -9.14 2.30
C HIS A 194 -21.02 -8.57 0.92
N TRP A 195 -20.23 -7.61 0.42
CA TRP A 195 -20.50 -6.93 -0.85
C TRP A 195 -19.59 -7.43 -1.97
N LEU A 196 -18.27 -7.48 -1.75
CA LEU A 196 -17.31 -7.53 -2.86
C LEU A 196 -16.74 -8.93 -3.15
N ALA A 197 -16.40 -9.72 -2.13
CA ALA A 197 -15.63 -10.96 -2.29
C ALA A 197 -16.31 -11.99 -3.21
N SER A 198 -17.62 -12.19 -3.06
CA SER A 198 -18.37 -13.09 -3.95
C SER A 198 -18.38 -12.66 -5.42
N VAL A 199 -18.37 -11.34 -5.69
CA VAL A 199 -18.35 -10.80 -7.05
C VAL A 199 -16.95 -10.95 -7.64
N GLU A 200 -15.91 -10.58 -6.89
CA GLU A 200 -14.52 -10.74 -7.29
C GLU A 200 -14.19 -12.20 -7.60
N ARG A 201 -14.53 -13.14 -6.70
CA ARG A 201 -14.30 -14.58 -6.90
C ARG A 201 -14.92 -15.05 -8.21
N LYS A 202 -16.18 -14.68 -8.47
CA LYS A 202 -16.89 -15.07 -9.69
C LYS A 202 -16.16 -14.53 -10.93
N LEU A 203 -15.75 -13.26 -10.93
CA LEU A 203 -15.04 -12.66 -12.05
C LEU A 203 -13.66 -13.31 -12.26
N ILE A 204 -12.94 -13.67 -11.20
CA ILE A 204 -11.68 -14.42 -11.31
C ILE A 204 -11.92 -15.82 -11.90
N GLN A 205 -12.98 -16.52 -11.49
CA GLN A 205 -13.32 -17.83 -12.05
C GLN A 205 -13.69 -17.74 -13.54
N ASP A 206 -14.47 -16.71 -13.93
CA ASP A 206 -14.96 -16.54 -15.29
C ASP A 206 -13.85 -16.05 -16.26
N PHE A 207 -12.95 -15.17 -15.78
CA PHE A 207 -11.91 -14.56 -16.59
C PHE A 207 -10.51 -15.12 -16.42
N ARG A 208 -10.21 -15.85 -15.33
CA ARG A 208 -8.92 -16.51 -15.09
C ARG A 208 -7.71 -15.62 -15.38
N PRO A 209 -7.62 -14.41 -14.78
CA PRO A 209 -6.44 -13.54 -14.92
C PRO A 209 -5.19 -14.20 -14.34
N ILE A 210 -4.06 -14.10 -15.05
CA ILE A 210 -2.83 -14.86 -14.74
C ILE A 210 -2.22 -14.57 -13.36
N CYS A 211 -2.35 -13.34 -12.83
CA CYS A 211 -1.71 -12.95 -11.57
C CYS A 211 -2.54 -13.25 -10.31
N ASN A 212 -3.82 -13.60 -10.43
CA ASN A 212 -4.64 -13.98 -9.29
C ASN A 212 -4.24 -15.38 -8.79
N ALA A 213 -4.15 -15.57 -7.47
CA ALA A 213 -3.69 -16.82 -6.87
C ALA A 213 -4.62 -18.01 -7.15
N GLN A 214 -5.90 -17.72 -7.41
CA GLN A 214 -6.94 -18.70 -7.72
C GLN A 214 -6.86 -19.23 -9.17
N THR A 215 -6.08 -18.59 -10.04
CA THR A 215 -5.89 -19.04 -11.42
C THR A 215 -4.81 -20.11 -11.48
N GLU A 216 -5.19 -21.32 -11.90
CA GLU A 216 -4.26 -22.43 -12.10
C GLU A 216 -3.28 -22.13 -13.26
N PRO A 217 -1.97 -22.36 -13.08
CA PRO A 217 -1.00 -22.17 -14.16
C PRO A 217 -1.35 -22.92 -15.44
N GLY A 218 -1.43 -22.20 -16.56
CA GLY A 218 -1.77 -22.73 -17.87
C GLY A 218 -3.28 -22.67 -18.20
N SER A 219 -4.12 -22.27 -17.24
CA SER A 219 -5.57 -22.10 -17.43
C SER A 219 -5.99 -20.64 -17.69
N GLU A 220 -5.04 -19.71 -17.62
CA GLU A 220 -5.29 -18.28 -17.76
C GLU A 220 -5.89 -17.90 -19.13
N ARG A 221 -6.70 -16.85 -19.13
CA ARG A 221 -7.18 -16.21 -20.37
C ARG A 221 -6.40 -14.93 -20.65
N SER A 222 -6.22 -14.63 -21.93
CA SER A 222 -5.57 -13.40 -22.40
C SER A 222 -6.40 -12.66 -23.47
N ASP A 223 -7.62 -13.13 -23.73
CA ASP A 223 -8.57 -12.62 -24.71
C ASP A 223 -9.58 -11.61 -24.11
N VAL A 224 -9.42 -11.23 -22.85
CA VAL A 224 -10.35 -10.34 -22.14
C VAL A 224 -9.84 -8.91 -22.19
N ASP A 225 -10.53 -8.07 -22.97
CA ASP A 225 -10.25 -6.64 -23.10
C ASP A 225 -10.95 -5.79 -22.02
N PRO A 226 -10.60 -4.49 -21.88
CA PRO A 226 -11.19 -3.63 -20.85
C PRO A 226 -12.70 -3.46 -20.97
N ALA A 227 -13.24 -3.37 -22.18
CA ALA A 227 -14.68 -3.14 -22.40
C ALA A 227 -15.50 -4.37 -21.98
N THR A 228 -15.05 -5.56 -22.38
CA THR A 228 -15.65 -6.86 -22.03
C THR A 228 -15.67 -7.06 -20.51
N PHE A 229 -14.55 -6.73 -19.86
CA PHE A 229 -14.46 -6.80 -18.40
C PHE A 229 -15.37 -5.77 -17.71
N GLU A 230 -15.36 -4.51 -18.16
CA GLU A 230 -16.17 -3.42 -17.59
C GLU A 230 -17.66 -3.75 -17.64
N GLU A 231 -18.17 -4.26 -18.77
CA GLU A 231 -19.56 -4.67 -18.93
C GLU A 231 -19.93 -5.78 -17.94
N SER A 232 -19.13 -6.85 -17.89
CA SER A 232 -19.38 -7.99 -17.01
C SER A 232 -19.30 -7.61 -15.53
N LEU A 233 -18.35 -6.73 -15.17
CA LEU A 233 -18.21 -6.22 -13.82
C LEU A 233 -19.41 -5.35 -13.42
N LYS A 234 -19.86 -4.42 -14.27
CA LYS A 234 -21.05 -3.61 -13.99
C LYS A 234 -22.27 -4.48 -13.77
N MET A 235 -22.53 -5.43 -14.66
CA MET A 235 -23.65 -6.36 -14.52
C MET A 235 -23.59 -7.16 -13.20
N ALA A 236 -22.41 -7.69 -12.86
CA ALA A 236 -22.24 -8.48 -11.64
C ALA A 236 -22.41 -7.64 -10.37
N LEU A 237 -21.90 -6.40 -10.37
CA LEU A 237 -22.01 -5.49 -9.23
C LEU A 237 -23.44 -4.94 -9.07
N GLU A 238 -24.09 -4.55 -10.16
CA GLU A 238 -25.50 -4.10 -10.14
C GLU A 238 -26.43 -5.19 -9.62
N ALA A 239 -26.25 -6.43 -10.07
CA ALA A 239 -27.02 -7.57 -9.57
C ALA A 239 -26.79 -7.78 -8.05
N LYS A 240 -25.55 -7.62 -7.57
CA LYS A 240 -25.20 -7.75 -6.16
C LYS A 240 -25.80 -6.61 -5.31
N VAL A 241 -25.76 -5.38 -5.80
CA VAL A 241 -26.38 -4.21 -5.16
C VAL A 241 -27.89 -4.41 -5.05
N ALA A 242 -28.55 -4.79 -6.15
CA ALA A 242 -29.98 -5.06 -6.16
C ALA A 242 -30.37 -6.15 -5.14
N ALA A 243 -29.59 -7.24 -5.06
CA ALA A 243 -29.81 -8.29 -4.08
C ALA A 243 -29.65 -7.79 -2.62
N ALA A 244 -28.61 -6.99 -2.34
CA ALA A 244 -28.39 -6.38 -1.04
C ALA A 244 -29.48 -5.35 -0.65
N HIS A 245 -30.21 -4.81 -1.64
CA HIS A 245 -31.32 -3.88 -1.42
C HIS A 245 -32.62 -4.57 -1.01
N VAL A 246 -32.80 -5.83 -1.40
CA VAL A 246 -34.03 -6.60 -1.13
C VAL A 246 -33.98 -7.30 0.23
N ALA A 247 -32.82 -7.80 0.64
CA ALA A 247 -32.66 -8.56 1.87
C ALA A 247 -31.35 -8.21 2.59
N PRO A 248 -31.29 -8.35 3.93
CA PRO A 248 -30.03 -8.26 4.64
C PRO A 248 -29.04 -9.30 4.10
N PRO A 249 -27.74 -8.99 4.08
CA PRO A 249 -26.75 -9.87 3.50
C PRO A 249 -26.75 -11.23 4.24
N PRO A 250 -26.66 -12.35 3.51
CA PRO A 250 -26.54 -13.66 4.14
C PRO A 250 -25.25 -13.77 4.95
N ALA A 251 -25.16 -14.81 5.78
CA ALA A 251 -23.92 -15.16 6.46
C ALA A 251 -22.78 -15.31 5.44
N VAL A 252 -21.59 -14.81 5.80
CA VAL A 252 -20.39 -14.87 4.96
C VAL A 252 -19.99 -16.33 4.76
N ALA A 253 -19.66 -16.71 3.53
CA ALA A 253 -19.14 -18.05 3.27
C ALA A 253 -17.74 -18.20 3.90
N PRO A 254 -17.39 -19.34 4.52
CA PRO A 254 -16.06 -19.55 5.10
C PRO A 254 -14.91 -19.26 4.12
N GLU A 255 -15.12 -19.54 2.84
CA GLU A 255 -14.15 -19.30 1.78
C GLU A 255 -13.93 -17.80 1.53
N ASP A 256 -14.96 -16.96 1.73
CA ASP A 256 -14.82 -15.49 1.66
C ASP A 256 -13.96 -14.97 2.82
N LEU A 257 -14.13 -15.51 4.03
CA LEU A 257 -13.35 -15.10 5.20
C LEU A 257 -11.85 -15.42 5.05
N SER A 258 -11.51 -16.62 4.57
CA SER A 258 -10.11 -17.02 4.38
C SER A 258 -9.37 -16.14 3.35
N LEU A 259 -10.05 -15.70 2.28
CA LEU A 259 -9.47 -14.80 1.28
C LEU A 259 -9.30 -13.37 1.82
N ILE A 260 -10.09 -12.99 2.83
CA ILE A 260 -9.94 -11.68 3.46
C ILE A 260 -8.66 -11.60 4.27
N GLU A 261 -8.35 -12.65 5.04
CA GLU A 261 -7.18 -12.73 5.91
C GLU A 261 -5.86 -12.69 5.11
N GLU A 262 -5.77 -13.39 3.97
CA GLU A 262 -4.54 -13.41 3.15
C GLU A 262 -4.22 -12.04 2.50
N ASP A 263 -5.24 -11.28 2.09
CA ASP A 263 -5.06 -9.98 1.43
C ASP A 263 -4.72 -8.82 2.38
N GLU A 264 -5.05 -8.93 3.68
CA GLU A 264 -4.70 -7.91 4.68
C GLU A 264 -3.21 -7.96 5.05
N GLU A 265 -2.63 -9.17 5.15
CA GLU A 265 -1.19 -9.37 5.40
C GLU A 265 -0.29 -8.74 4.32
N ASP A 266 -0.78 -8.62 3.08
CA ASP A 266 0.00 -8.14 1.93
C ASP A 266 0.22 -6.62 1.91
N LEU A 267 -0.59 -5.86 2.66
CA LEU A 267 -0.82 -4.44 2.36
C LEU A 267 -0.66 -3.51 3.55
N ALA A 268 -0.75 -4.03 4.78
CA ALA A 268 -0.41 -3.31 5.98
C ALA A 268 1.09 -3.07 6.07
N GLU A 269 1.52 -1.83 6.32
CA GLU A 269 2.76 -1.68 7.10
C GLU A 269 2.39 -2.17 8.50
N PRO A 270 2.92 -3.31 8.98
CA PRO A 270 2.43 -3.94 10.23
C PRO A 270 2.48 -2.96 11.40
N ASN A 271 3.47 -2.08 11.42
CA ASN A 271 3.61 -1.04 12.44
C ASN A 271 2.61 0.12 12.29
N ALA A 272 2.14 0.42 11.09
CA ALA A 272 1.14 1.47 10.87
C ALA A 272 -0.22 1.05 11.42
N GLU A 273 -0.59 -0.23 11.30
CA GLU A 273 -1.80 -0.75 11.92
C GLU A 273 -1.69 -0.77 13.45
N ILE A 274 -0.55 -1.21 13.99
CA ILE A 274 -0.27 -1.11 15.42
C ILE A 274 -0.47 0.33 15.89
N PHE A 275 0.05 1.32 15.18
CA PHE A 275 -0.13 2.74 15.52
C PHE A 275 -1.61 3.17 15.54
N VAL A 276 -2.36 2.82 14.49
CA VAL A 276 -3.80 3.17 14.36
C VAL A 276 -4.65 2.49 15.43
N ASP A 277 -4.44 1.19 15.66
CA ASP A 277 -5.25 0.39 16.58
C ASP A 277 -5.07 0.85 18.05
N HIS A 278 -3.89 1.36 18.39
CA HIS A 278 -3.58 1.96 19.69
C HIS A 278 -4.11 3.39 19.86
N ALA A 279 -4.65 4.02 18.81
CA ALA A 279 -5.33 5.29 18.95
C ALA A 279 -6.68 5.12 19.67
N PRO A 280 -7.09 6.10 20.51
CA PRO A 280 -8.45 6.14 21.04
C PRO A 280 -9.45 6.05 19.89
N ALA A 281 -10.54 5.29 20.08
CA ALA A 281 -11.51 5.05 19.02
C ALA A 281 -12.01 6.34 18.33
N ALA A 282 -12.20 7.42 19.10
CA ALA A 282 -12.62 8.72 18.59
C ALA A 282 -11.58 9.39 17.65
N ASN A 283 -10.31 9.02 17.74
CA ASN A 283 -9.20 9.63 17.01
C ASN A 283 -8.65 8.76 15.88
N ARG A 284 -9.05 7.48 15.76
CA ARG A 284 -8.51 6.53 14.76
C ARG A 284 -8.56 7.09 13.34
N THR A 285 -9.71 7.64 12.97
CA THR A 285 -9.92 8.34 11.70
C THR A 285 -8.91 9.45 11.44
N GLN A 286 -8.65 10.30 12.44
CA GLN A 286 -7.72 11.42 12.30
C GLN A 286 -6.27 10.92 12.20
N VAL A 287 -5.93 9.87 12.96
CA VAL A 287 -4.62 9.21 12.92
C VAL A 287 -4.35 8.59 11.54
N GLU A 288 -5.32 7.85 10.98
CA GLU A 288 -5.20 7.27 9.64
C GLU A 288 -5.04 8.32 8.54
N THR A 289 -5.73 9.46 8.66
CA THR A 289 -5.61 10.58 7.71
C THR A 289 -4.24 11.24 7.84
N LEU A 290 -3.80 11.54 9.06
CA LEU A 290 -2.50 12.17 9.32
C LEU A 290 -1.33 11.34 8.77
N LEU A 291 -1.37 10.01 8.93
CA LEU A 291 -0.35 9.11 8.39
C LEU A 291 -0.21 9.23 6.87
N GLU A 292 -1.34 9.28 6.17
CA GLU A 292 -1.36 9.40 4.72
C GLU A 292 -0.83 10.75 4.28
N ASP A 293 -1.33 11.82 4.91
CA ASP A 293 -0.91 13.18 4.58
C ASP A 293 0.59 13.39 4.86
N LEU A 294 1.13 12.78 5.92
CA LEU A 294 2.56 12.75 6.22
C LEU A 294 3.37 12.02 5.13
N ARG A 295 2.92 10.84 4.69
CA ARG A 295 3.61 10.08 3.63
C ARG A 295 3.60 10.87 2.31
N GLN A 296 2.46 11.46 1.97
CA GLN A 296 2.29 12.23 0.74
C GLN A 296 3.13 13.51 0.73
N ALA A 297 3.22 14.21 1.86
CA ALA A 297 3.95 15.47 1.99
C ALA A 297 5.43 15.30 2.39
N CYS A 298 5.91 14.05 2.60
CA CYS A 298 7.26 13.78 3.09
C CYS A 298 8.35 14.32 2.15
N PRO A 299 9.25 15.21 2.62
CA PRO A 299 10.38 15.68 1.83
C PRO A 299 11.30 14.53 1.42
N GLY A 300 11.90 14.62 0.23
CA GLY A 300 12.68 13.52 -0.35
C GLY A 300 13.91 13.08 0.47
N ALA A 301 14.46 13.95 1.31
CA ALA A 301 15.59 13.64 2.21
C ALA A 301 15.18 12.89 3.48
N TRP A 302 13.88 12.84 3.77
CA TRP A 302 13.31 12.31 5.00
C TRP A 302 12.49 11.06 4.73
N GLU A 303 12.11 10.38 5.80
CA GLU A 303 11.20 9.25 5.81
C GLU A 303 10.24 9.40 6.99
N VAL A 304 9.03 8.87 6.81
CA VAL A 304 8.03 8.70 7.85
C VAL A 304 7.78 7.21 7.99
N ASN A 305 7.89 6.68 9.20
CA ASN A 305 7.57 5.28 9.47
C ASN A 305 6.91 5.11 10.83
N CYS A 306 6.12 4.06 10.97
CA CYS A 306 5.66 3.59 12.28
C CYS A 306 6.63 2.54 12.82
N THR A 307 6.75 2.46 14.15
CA THR A 307 7.56 1.42 14.80
C THR A 307 6.70 0.38 15.52
N ASP A 308 7.36 -0.63 16.07
CA ASP A 308 6.78 -1.65 16.94
C ASP A 308 6.26 -1.05 18.26
N THR A 309 6.88 0.06 18.69
CA THR A 309 6.25 1.00 19.61
C THR A 309 5.21 1.79 18.82
N PRO A 310 3.96 1.96 19.31
CA PRO A 310 2.95 2.75 18.61
C PRO A 310 3.34 4.22 18.63
N ASP A 311 4.25 4.60 17.72
CA ASP A 311 4.70 5.94 17.40
C ASP A 311 4.91 6.08 15.89
N ILE A 312 4.74 7.29 15.39
CA ILE A 312 5.26 7.75 14.09
C ILE A 312 6.62 8.37 14.35
N ARG A 313 7.57 8.11 13.48
CA ARG A 313 8.87 8.81 13.47
C ARG A 313 9.06 9.54 12.16
N ILE A 314 9.55 10.76 12.24
CA ILE A 314 10.11 11.49 11.09
C ILE A 314 11.62 11.49 11.26
N HIS A 315 12.33 10.95 10.28
CA HIS A 315 13.77 10.79 10.36
C HIS A 315 14.47 11.05 9.03
N LEU A 316 15.77 11.28 9.09
CA LEU A 316 16.62 11.45 7.91
C LEU A 316 16.90 10.10 7.26
N LYS A 317 16.95 10.05 5.91
CA LYS A 317 17.42 8.86 5.19
C LYS A 317 18.87 8.55 5.51
N GLN A 318 19.70 9.59 5.58
CA GLN A 318 21.11 9.51 5.96
C GLN A 318 21.30 10.21 7.31
N PRO A 319 21.87 9.53 8.32
CA PRO A 319 22.12 10.15 9.61
C PRO A 319 23.01 11.38 9.50
N VAL A 320 22.68 12.42 10.25
CA VAL A 320 23.52 13.62 10.40
C VAL A 320 23.97 13.67 11.85
N ALA A 321 25.29 13.73 12.06
CA ALA A 321 25.91 13.71 13.39
C ALA A 321 25.40 12.56 14.30
N GLY A 322 25.27 11.35 13.72
CA GLY A 322 24.79 10.17 14.44
C GLY A 322 23.30 10.19 14.82
N THR A 323 22.56 11.23 14.43
CA THR A 323 21.12 11.34 14.68
C THR A 323 20.35 11.09 13.39
N LYS A 324 19.39 10.16 13.47
CA LYS A 324 18.47 9.85 12.39
C LYS A 324 17.10 10.46 12.67
N VAL A 325 16.56 10.25 13.87
CA VAL A 325 15.20 10.65 14.26
C VAL A 325 15.14 12.12 14.64
N LEU A 326 14.22 12.86 14.00
CA LEU A 326 14.00 14.28 14.24
C LEU A 326 12.82 14.49 15.20
N LEU A 327 11.73 13.74 15.02
CA LEU A 327 10.61 13.76 15.95
C LEU A 327 9.90 12.43 16.01
N THR A 328 9.20 12.23 17.13
CA THR A 328 8.27 11.12 17.33
C THR A 328 6.88 11.67 17.63
N LEU A 329 5.82 10.94 17.28
CA LEU A 329 4.43 11.30 17.57
C LEU A 329 3.64 10.04 17.93
N SER A 330 3.01 10.03 19.10
CA SER A 330 2.15 8.92 19.56
C SER A 330 0.72 9.02 19.00
N PRO A 331 -0.10 7.94 19.07
CA PRO A 331 -1.49 7.92 18.59
C PRO A 331 -2.41 8.90 19.34
N ASN A 332 -1.99 9.36 20.52
CA ASN A 332 -2.68 10.37 21.32
C ASN A 332 -2.25 11.80 20.95
N PHE A 333 -1.59 11.97 19.81
CA PHE A 333 -1.06 13.24 19.31
C PHE A 333 -0.09 13.93 20.28
N ARG A 334 0.61 13.15 21.12
CA ARG A 334 1.75 13.65 21.92
C ARG A 334 3.05 13.27 21.24
N GLY A 335 3.87 14.27 20.94
CA GLY A 335 5.15 14.07 20.28
C GLY A 335 6.34 14.48 21.12
N GLN A 336 7.52 14.11 20.64
CA GLN A 336 8.81 14.50 21.21
C GLN A 336 9.77 14.99 20.14
N THR A 337 10.61 15.96 20.48
CA THR A 337 11.61 16.58 19.59
C THR A 337 12.82 17.13 20.39
N GLU A 338 13.94 17.43 19.71
CA GLU A 338 15.06 18.23 20.28
C GLU A 338 14.88 19.76 20.08
N ALA A 339 13.85 20.20 19.34
CA ALA A 339 13.47 21.61 19.29
C ALA A 339 13.04 22.10 20.69
N SER A 340 13.31 23.37 21.04
CA SER A 340 12.94 23.88 22.38
C SER A 340 11.44 24.09 22.49
N ALA A 341 10.93 24.07 23.72
CA ALA A 341 9.54 24.43 24.02
C ALA A 341 9.14 25.76 23.37
N ALA A 342 9.96 26.80 23.47
CA ALA A 342 9.70 28.10 22.83
C ALA A 342 9.54 28.05 21.31
N ILE A 343 10.25 27.13 20.63
CA ILE A 343 10.13 26.95 19.17
C ILE A 343 8.84 26.19 18.85
N CYS A 344 8.51 25.17 19.64
CA CYS A 344 7.27 24.43 19.49
C CYS A 344 6.06 25.38 19.68
N GLU A 345 6.09 26.23 20.71
CA GLU A 345 5.07 27.25 20.97
C GLU A 345 4.98 28.28 19.85
N TYR A 346 6.12 28.72 19.30
CA TYR A 346 6.16 29.62 18.15
C TYR A 346 5.49 29.01 16.91
N LEU A 347 5.64 27.71 16.71
CA LEU A 347 4.97 26.95 15.65
C LEU A 347 3.52 26.58 15.98
N GLY A 348 2.99 27.02 17.12
CA GLY A 348 1.59 26.83 17.52
C GLY A 348 1.31 25.60 18.38
N PHE A 349 2.33 24.77 18.68
CA PHE A 349 2.17 23.58 19.52
C PHE A 349 2.15 23.91 21.00
N GLU A 350 1.34 23.20 21.78
CA GLU A 350 1.49 23.21 23.24
C GLU A 350 2.74 22.41 23.61
N ALA A 351 3.69 23.00 24.34
CA ALA A 351 4.98 22.36 24.61
C ALA A 351 5.31 22.29 26.10
N GLY A 352 6.16 21.32 26.45
CA GLY A 352 6.68 21.13 27.79
C GLY A 352 8.08 20.53 27.76
N THR A 353 8.81 20.63 28.86
CA THR A 353 10.14 20.03 29.00
C THR A 353 10.03 18.65 29.65
N ASN A 354 10.74 17.67 29.09
CA ASN A 354 10.83 16.33 29.64
C ASN A 354 12.28 16.04 30.06
N THR A 355 12.55 16.18 31.36
CA THR A 355 13.86 15.91 31.95
C THR A 355 14.13 14.41 31.97
N GLY A 356 15.03 13.94 31.09
CA GLY A 356 15.50 12.53 31.06
C GLY A 356 15.40 11.84 29.70
N ALA A 357 14.72 12.43 28.72
CA ALA A 357 14.60 11.85 27.37
C ALA A 357 15.67 12.38 26.39
N ARG A 358 16.04 11.55 25.40
CA ARG A 358 16.91 11.98 24.28
C ARG A 358 16.28 13.16 23.52
N LEU A 359 14.97 13.07 23.28
CA LEU A 359 14.15 14.15 22.76
C LEU A 359 13.59 14.96 23.95
N ARG A 360 14.21 16.11 24.23
CA ARG A 360 14.06 16.84 25.51
C ARG A 360 12.75 17.62 25.65
N THR A 361 12.02 17.82 24.55
CA THR A 361 10.79 18.60 24.54
C THR A 361 9.64 17.73 24.09
N THR A 362 8.56 17.75 24.87
CA THR A 362 7.28 17.16 24.51
C THR A 362 6.39 18.22 23.90
N PHE A 363 5.60 17.86 22.90
CA PHE A 363 4.61 18.77 22.32
C PHE A 363 3.28 18.05 22.10
N ARG A 364 2.19 18.82 21.98
CA ARG A 364 0.86 18.33 21.62
C ARG A 364 0.54 18.76 20.19
N PHE A 365 0.29 17.79 19.34
CA PHE A 365 -0.30 17.99 18.03
C PHE A 365 -1.83 18.03 18.18
N ASP A 366 -2.46 18.94 17.46
CA ASP A 366 -3.92 19.09 17.42
C ASP A 366 -4.34 19.02 15.95
N PRO A 367 -4.98 17.93 15.49
CA PRO A 367 -5.36 17.75 14.08
C PRO A 367 -6.39 18.78 13.59
N ALA A 368 -7.05 19.53 14.47
CA ALA A 368 -7.93 20.61 14.07
C ALA A 368 -7.18 21.91 13.73
N ARG A 369 -5.93 22.03 14.19
CA ARG A 369 -5.12 23.26 14.08
C ARG A 369 -3.82 23.06 13.30
N HIS A 370 -3.32 21.83 13.25
CA HIS A 370 -2.02 21.48 12.71
C HIS A 370 -2.17 20.42 11.61
N GLY A 371 -1.31 20.49 10.61
CA GLY A 371 -1.17 19.50 9.55
C GLY A 371 0.26 18.95 9.41
N PRO A 372 0.52 18.15 8.37
CA PRO A 372 1.84 17.58 8.09
C PRO A 372 2.93 18.65 7.93
N ALA A 373 2.60 19.79 7.33
CA ALA A 373 3.54 20.87 7.10
C ALA A 373 4.13 21.41 8.41
N ASP A 374 3.33 21.50 9.48
CA ASP A 374 3.78 21.96 10.79
C ASP A 374 4.73 20.95 11.44
N LEU A 375 4.44 19.65 11.31
CA LEU A 375 5.34 18.59 11.76
C LEU A 375 6.66 18.59 10.99
N PHE A 376 6.63 18.82 9.67
CA PHE A 376 7.84 18.95 8.88
C PHE A 376 8.63 20.23 9.16
N ALA A 377 7.95 21.35 9.44
CA ALA A 377 8.59 22.57 9.90
C ALA A 377 9.33 22.32 11.23
N LEU A 378 8.67 21.66 12.19
CA LEU A 378 9.27 21.29 13.47
C LEU A 378 10.46 20.34 13.30
N ALA A 379 10.36 19.34 12.41
CA ALA A 379 11.46 18.44 12.07
C ALA A 379 12.67 19.21 11.48
N GLY A 380 12.41 20.19 10.61
CA GLY A 380 13.45 21.03 10.01
C GLY A 380 14.20 21.86 11.04
N VAL A 381 13.49 22.50 11.97
CA VAL A 381 14.13 23.25 13.07
C VAL A 381 14.93 22.33 13.99
N THR A 382 14.44 21.10 14.20
CA THR A 382 15.18 20.09 14.98
C THR A 382 16.49 19.73 14.31
N LEU A 383 16.47 19.52 12.99
CA LEU A 383 17.67 19.24 12.20
C LEU A 383 18.68 20.38 12.29
N GLN A 384 18.23 21.63 12.16
CA GLN A 384 19.10 22.81 12.27
C GLN A 384 19.83 22.83 13.63
N ARG A 385 19.11 22.57 14.73
CA ARG A 385 19.74 22.51 16.06
C ARG A 385 20.76 21.39 16.22
N ILE A 386 20.47 20.22 15.65
CA ILE A 386 21.44 19.12 15.62
C ILE A 386 22.71 19.59 14.89
N LEU A 387 22.56 20.24 13.74
CA LEU A 387 23.71 20.79 13.00
C LEU A 387 24.48 21.83 13.80
N GLU A 388 23.81 22.79 14.45
CA GLU A 388 24.47 23.82 15.28
C GLU A 388 25.30 23.20 16.41
N ARG A 389 24.75 22.23 17.14
CA ARG A 389 25.46 21.52 18.22
C ARG A 389 26.74 20.82 17.75
N HIS A 390 26.78 20.40 16.49
CA HIS A 390 27.88 19.62 15.92
C HIS A 390 28.79 20.43 14.99
N GLY A 391 28.42 21.67 14.63
CA GLY A 391 29.27 22.60 13.90
C GLY A 391 30.14 23.48 14.80
N ASP A 392 29.77 23.61 16.08
CA ASP A 392 30.54 24.31 17.11
C ASP A 392 31.55 23.41 17.88
N ALA A 393 31.74 22.16 17.41
CA ALA A 393 32.68 21.17 17.95
C ALA A 393 33.75 20.84 16.91
#